data_AF-A0A4Q2ITS7-F1
#
_entry.id   AF-A0A4Q2ITS7-F1
#
_cell.length_a   1.000
_cell.length_b   1.000
_cell.length_c   1.000
_cell.angle_alpha   90.00
_cell.angle_beta   90.00
_cell.angle_gamma   90.00
#
_symmetry.space_group_name_H-M   'P 1'
#
loop_
_entity.id
_entity.type
_entity.pdbx_description
1 polymer ?
#
loop_
_entity_poly.entity_id
_entity_poly.type
_entity_poly.pdbx_seq_one_letter_code
_entity_poly.pdbx_strand_id
1 'polypeptide(L)'
;MTDKSTTPTANRSAEEPADSLQRPKRRQFVSRYKAPRLSPEEADRQGRITLMAFRMLGGRDEAIAFLNSHDPVLEGRPLDLAVGSDAGLAAVEHAIAGRATAG
;
A
#
# COMPACT_ATOMS: atom_id res chain seq x y z
N MET A 1 -20.54 -69.30 33.92
CA MET A 1 -19.13 -69.68 34.04
C MET A 1 -18.32 -68.67 33.23
N THR A 2 -17.62 -67.66 33.79
CA THR A 2 -16.29 -67.74 34.45
C THR A 2 -15.31 -68.65 33.68
N ASP A 3 -14.08 -68.29 33.37
CA ASP A 3 -13.22 -67.26 33.95
C ASP A 3 -12.10 -66.86 32.97
N LYS A 4 -11.30 -65.91 33.44
CA LYS A 4 -10.32 -65.03 32.82
C LYS A 4 -9.01 -65.74 32.44
N SER A 5 -8.17 -65.05 31.67
CA SER A 5 -6.86 -64.55 32.16
C SER A 5 -6.16 -63.77 31.03
N THR A 6 -5.94 -62.46 31.14
CA THR A 6 -4.89 -61.75 31.92
C THR A 6 -3.73 -61.33 31.01
N THR A 7 -3.71 -60.01 30.77
CA THR A 7 -2.66 -59.04 30.36
C THR A 7 -1.21 -59.37 30.80
N PRO A 8 -0.12 -58.75 30.27
CA PRO A 8 -0.03 -57.32 29.87
C PRO A 8 0.96 -57.02 28.72
N THR A 9 1.05 -55.76 28.27
CA THR A 9 2.34 -55.03 28.19
C THR A 9 2.14 -53.64 27.59
N ALA A 10 2.70 -52.69 28.31
CA ALA A 10 2.77 -51.27 28.08
C ALA A 10 3.30 -50.88 26.69
N ASN A 11 2.80 -49.77 26.13
CA ASN A 11 3.55 -48.51 26.26
C ASN A 11 2.69 -47.30 25.86
N ARG A 12 2.25 -46.58 26.89
CA ARG A 12 1.88 -45.17 26.81
C ARG A 12 3.16 -44.39 27.06
N SER A 13 3.68 -43.66 26.07
CA SER A 13 4.51 -42.45 26.21
C SER A 13 5.34 -42.23 24.94
N ALA A 14 4.91 -41.28 24.12
CA ALA A 14 5.79 -40.37 23.39
C ALA A 14 4.92 -39.22 22.90
N GLU A 15 4.62 -38.35 23.86
CA GLU A 15 4.16 -37.00 23.63
C GLU A 15 5.36 -36.20 23.09
N GLU A 16 5.12 -35.48 21.99
CA GLU A 16 5.79 -34.23 21.58
C GLU A 16 7.24 -34.29 21.05
N PRO A 17 7.74 -33.23 20.37
CA PRO A 17 7.09 -32.43 19.33
C PRO A 17 8.07 -32.13 18.18
N ALA A 18 7.56 -31.91 16.97
CA ALA A 18 8.27 -31.10 16.00
C ALA A 18 7.26 -30.47 15.04
N ASP A 19 6.26 -29.79 15.61
CA ASP A 19 5.67 -28.67 14.91
C ASP A 19 6.82 -27.70 14.66
N SER A 20 7.34 -27.76 13.43
CA SER A 20 8.42 -26.93 12.95
C SER A 20 7.91 -25.50 12.97
N LEU A 21 8.08 -24.83 14.11
CA LEU A 21 7.98 -23.38 14.24
C LEU A 21 9.06 -22.79 13.33
N GLN A 22 8.76 -22.71 12.04
CA GLN A 22 9.51 -21.92 11.09
C GLN A 22 9.41 -20.49 11.60
N ARG A 23 10.44 -20.09 12.37
CA ARG A 23 10.58 -18.74 12.89
C ARG A 23 10.36 -17.81 11.70
N PRO A 24 9.36 -16.91 11.75
CA PRO A 24 9.09 -16.05 10.61
C PRO A 24 10.39 -15.31 10.29
N LYS A 25 10.91 -15.50 9.06
CA LYS A 25 12.13 -14.83 8.61
C LYS A 25 11.90 -13.34 8.85
N ARG A 26 12.69 -12.76 9.75
CA ARG A 26 12.66 -11.31 10.02
C ARG A 26 12.89 -10.62 8.69
N ARG A 27 11.86 -9.93 8.20
CA ARG A 27 11.91 -9.15 6.96
C ARG A 27 12.95 -8.07 7.18
N GLN A 28 14.14 -8.27 6.61
CA GLN A 28 15.20 -7.28 6.67
C GLN A 28 14.69 -5.99 6.04
N PHE A 29 14.80 -4.88 6.77
CA PHE A 29 14.51 -3.56 6.23
C PHE A 29 15.50 -3.28 5.11
N VAL A 30 15.06 -3.50 3.87
CA VAL A 30 15.85 -3.16 2.68
C VAL A 30 16.11 -1.66 2.70
N SER A 31 17.38 -1.30 2.51
CA SER A 31 17.82 0.09 2.50
C SER A 31 17.02 0.89 1.46
N ARG A 32 16.39 1.99 1.92
CA ARG A 32 15.63 2.92 1.07
C ARG A 32 16.48 3.60 -0.02
N TYR A 33 17.80 3.36 -0.02
CA TYR A 33 18.74 3.90 -0.99
C TYR A 33 18.56 3.35 -2.41
N LYS A 34 17.86 2.22 -2.59
CA LYS A 34 17.57 1.63 -3.90
C LYS A 34 16.23 2.05 -4.53
N ALA A 35 15.42 2.85 -3.82
CA ALA A 35 14.20 3.39 -4.42
C ALA A 35 14.57 4.52 -5.41
N PRO A 36 13.98 4.55 -6.62
CA PRO A 36 14.07 5.72 -7.49
C PRO A 36 13.72 6.97 -6.70
N ARG A 37 14.64 7.94 -6.67
CA ARG A 37 14.39 9.24 -6.05
C ARG A 37 13.86 10.16 -7.13
N LEU A 38 12.81 10.91 -6.80
CA LEU A 38 12.37 12.01 -7.62
C LEU A 38 13.53 13.00 -7.76
N SER A 39 13.70 13.51 -8.97
CA SER A 39 14.45 14.73 -9.21
C SER A 39 13.83 15.91 -8.44
N PRO A 40 14.58 17.00 -8.20
CA PRO A 40 14.03 18.18 -7.54
C PRO A 40 12.76 18.71 -8.21
N GLU A 41 12.76 18.80 -9.54
CA GLU A 41 11.60 19.28 -10.31
C GLU A 41 10.38 18.37 -10.16
N GLU A 42 10.57 17.06 -10.24
CA GLU A 42 9.50 16.08 -10.01
C GLU A 42 8.91 16.19 -8.59
N ALA A 43 9.77 16.38 -7.58
CA ALA A 43 9.33 16.58 -6.20
C ALA A 43 8.56 17.90 -6.02
N ASP A 44 9.00 18.98 -6.67
CA ASP A 44 8.32 20.27 -6.65
C ASP A 44 6.93 20.19 -7.28
N ARG A 45 6.82 19.54 -8.45
CA ARG A 45 5.53 19.27 -9.09
C ARG A 45 4.63 18.44 -8.18
N GLN A 46 5.14 17.36 -7.60
CA GLN A 46 4.37 16.53 -6.68
C GLN A 46 3.85 17.31 -5.48
N GLY A 47 4.72 18.11 -4.85
CA GLY A 47 4.37 18.93 -3.70
C GLY A 47 3.28 19.94 -4.04
N ARG A 48 3.42 20.62 -5.18
CA ARG A 48 2.49 21.63 -5.67
C ARG A 48 1.09 21.06 -5.89
N ILE A 49 0.95 19.94 -6.61
CA ILE A 49 -0.38 19.37 -6.86
C ILE A 49 -0.99 18.78 -5.59
N THR A 50 -0.17 18.18 -4.73
CA THR A 50 -0.62 17.59 -3.47
C THR A 50 -1.24 18.68 -2.57
N LEU A 51 -0.55 19.82 -2.45
CA LEU A 51 -1.03 20.94 -1.67
C LEU A 51 -2.29 21.58 -2.27
N MET A 52 -2.35 21.70 -3.60
CA MET A 52 -3.53 22.24 -4.29
C MET A 52 -4.75 21.34 -4.08
N ALA A 53 -4.61 20.03 -4.29
CA ALA A 53 -5.69 19.06 -4.11
C ALA A 53 -6.23 19.09 -2.68
N PHE A 54 -5.36 19.09 -1.67
CA PHE A 54 -5.78 19.16 -0.26
C PHE A 54 -6.53 20.44 0.10
N ARG A 55 -6.23 21.55 -0.58
CA ARG A 55 -6.90 22.83 -0.33
C ARG A 55 -8.24 22.95 -1.04
N MET A 56 -8.46 22.21 -2.12
CA MET A 56 -9.56 22.46 -3.05
C MET A 56 -10.59 21.33 -3.15
N LEU A 57 -10.22 20.08 -2.91
CA LEU A 57 -11.08 18.91 -3.12
C LEU A 57 -11.71 18.39 -1.82
N GLY A 58 -12.33 19.25 -1.00
CA GLY A 58 -13.16 18.80 0.12
C GLY A 58 -12.46 18.14 1.32
N GLY A 59 -11.16 17.83 1.24
CA GLY A 59 -10.37 17.36 2.37
C GLY A 59 -9.30 16.33 2.01
N ARG A 60 -8.73 15.69 3.03
CA ARG A 60 -7.60 14.77 2.88
C ARG A 60 -7.94 13.55 2.04
N ASP A 61 -9.05 12.89 2.33
CA ASP A 61 -9.34 11.58 1.74
C ASP A 61 -9.80 11.71 0.29
N GLU A 62 -10.60 12.74 -0.03
CA GLU A 62 -10.99 13.07 -1.41
C GLU A 62 -9.77 13.46 -2.27
N ALA A 63 -8.87 14.30 -1.74
CA ALA A 63 -7.63 14.63 -2.43
C ALA A 63 -6.76 13.39 -2.68
N ILE A 64 -6.56 12.53 -1.67
CA ILE A 64 -5.79 11.29 -1.82
C ILE A 64 -6.44 10.36 -2.85
N ALA A 65 -7.77 10.21 -2.82
CA ALA A 65 -8.50 9.38 -3.75
C ALA A 65 -8.31 9.88 -5.19
N PHE A 66 -8.56 11.17 -5.44
CA PHE A 66 -8.36 11.78 -6.75
C PHE A 66 -6.93 11.55 -7.26
N LEU A 67 -5.91 11.93 -6.47
CA LEU A 67 -4.52 11.86 -6.91
C LEU A 67 -4.01 10.45 -7.20
N ASN A 68 -4.56 9.45 -6.49
CA ASN A 68 -4.12 8.07 -6.61
C ASN A 68 -5.00 7.19 -7.50
N SER A 69 -6.18 7.67 -7.88
CA SER A 69 -7.08 6.97 -8.79
C SER A 69 -6.74 7.26 -10.25
N HIS A 70 -7.18 6.38 -11.15
CA HIS A 70 -7.21 6.69 -12.57
C HIS A 70 -8.32 7.71 -12.83
N ASP A 71 -7.96 8.82 -13.47
CA ASP A 71 -8.92 9.84 -13.86
C ASP A 71 -9.26 9.71 -15.35
N PRO A 72 -10.56 9.57 -15.71
CA PRO A 72 -10.96 9.33 -17.08
C PRO A 72 -10.77 10.55 -18.00
N VAL A 73 -10.72 11.78 -17.44
CA VAL A 73 -10.50 13.00 -18.24
C VAL A 73 -9.02 13.19 -18.53
N LEU A 74 -8.15 12.78 -17.59
CA LEU A 74 -6.71 12.86 -17.75
C LEU A 74 -6.11 11.59 -18.38
N GLU A 75 -6.94 10.57 -18.62
CA GLU A 75 -6.55 9.24 -19.13
C GLU A 75 -5.40 8.59 -18.34
N GLY A 76 -5.32 8.87 -17.03
CA GLY A 76 -4.20 8.45 -16.21
C GLY A 76 -4.34 8.81 -14.75
N ARG A 77 -3.36 8.41 -13.95
CA ARG A 77 -3.32 8.75 -12.52
C ARG A 77 -2.79 10.18 -12.35
N PRO A 78 -3.53 11.12 -11.73
CA PRO A 78 -3.13 12.52 -11.67
C PRO A 78 -1.75 12.76 -11.06
N LEU A 79 -1.37 12.00 -10.03
CA LEU A 79 -0.04 12.13 -9.42
C LEU A 79 1.09 11.79 -10.42
N ASP A 80 0.93 10.71 -11.18
CA ASP A 80 1.97 10.25 -12.10
C ASP A 80 2.10 11.21 -13.30
N LEU A 81 0.97 11.73 -13.80
CA LEU A 81 0.94 12.72 -14.88
C LEU A 81 1.61 14.04 -14.47
N ALA A 82 1.27 14.54 -13.28
CA ALA A 82 1.84 15.79 -12.76
C ALA A 82 3.35 15.69 -12.50
N VAL A 83 3.81 14.55 -11.98
CA VAL A 83 5.24 14.33 -11.74
C VAL A 83 6.00 14.22 -13.06
N GLY A 84 5.44 13.51 -14.04
CA GLY A 84 6.10 13.18 -15.30
C GLY A 84 6.34 14.36 -16.24
N SER A 85 5.60 15.47 -16.12
CA SER A 85 5.80 16.64 -16.99
C SER A 85 5.09 17.90 -16.50
N ASP A 86 5.53 19.07 -16.99
CA ASP A 86 4.86 20.35 -16.75
C ASP A 86 3.49 20.43 -17.43
N ALA A 87 3.32 19.78 -18.59
CA ALA A 87 2.02 19.70 -19.27
C ALA A 87 1.01 18.87 -18.46
N GLY A 88 1.47 17.73 -17.91
CA GLY A 88 0.67 16.92 -17.00
C GLY A 88 0.33 17.66 -15.71
N LEU A 89 1.27 18.45 -15.17
CA LEU A 89 1.01 19.34 -14.03
C LEU A 89 -0.14 20.31 -14.36
N ALA A 90 -0.04 21.06 -15.45
CA ALA A 90 -1.07 22.04 -15.83
C ALA A 90 -2.45 21.38 -16.04
N ALA A 91 -2.50 20.21 -16.70
CA ALA A 91 -3.74 19.46 -16.90
C ALA A 91 -4.39 19.07 -15.56
N VAL A 92 -3.60 18.60 -14.59
CA VAL A 92 -4.07 18.23 -13.26
C VAL A 92 -4.53 19.45 -12.47
N GLU A 93 -3.83 20.59 -12.55
CA GLU A 93 -4.26 21.85 -11.92
C GLU A 93 -5.63 22.30 -12.44
N HIS A 94 -5.85 22.24 -13.76
CA HIS A 94 -7.15 22.53 -14.37
C HIS A 94 -8.24 21.56 -13.90
N ALA A 95 -7.92 20.27 -13.82
CA ALA A 95 -8.84 19.24 -13.33
C ALA A 95 -9.26 19.48 -11.87
N ILE A 96 -8.32 19.87 -11.00
CA ILE A 96 -8.62 20.21 -9.60
C ILE A 96 -9.51 21.45 -9.53
N ALA A 97 -9.18 22.50 -10.28
CA ALA A 97 -9.95 23.74 -10.29
C ALA A 97 -11.39 23.51 -10.74
N GLY A 98 -11.61 22.73 -11.81
CA GLY A 98 -12.95 22.42 -12.31
C GLY A 98 -13.82 21.65 -11.32
N ARG A 99 -13.22 20.76 -10.51
CA ARG A 99 -13.93 20.01 -9.46
C ARG A 99 -14.29 20.88 -8.26
N ALA A 100 -13.38 21.79 -7.87
CA ALA A 100 -13.61 22.71 -6.75
C ALA A 100 -14.76 23.70 -7.01
N THR A 101 -15.02 24.04 -8.28
CA THR A 101 -16.16 24.88 -8.67
C THR A 101 -17.48 24.12 -8.82
N ALA A 102 -17.42 22.79 -8.89
CA ALA A 102 -18.58 21.93 -9.14
C ALA A 102 -19.19 21.32 -7.86
N GLY A 103 -18.51 21.46 -6.71
CA GLY A 103 -19.03 21.13 -5.38
C GLY A 103 -19.66 22.34 -4.71
#